data_AF-A0A4Q1BR08-F1
#
_entry.id   AF-A0A4Q1BR08-F1
#
_cell.length_a   1.000
_cell.length_b   1.000
_cell.length_c   1.000
_cell.angle_alpha   90.00
_cell.angle_beta   90.00
_cell.angle_gamma   90.00
#
_symmetry.space_group_name_H-M   'P 1'
#
loop_
_entity.id
_entity.type
_entity.pdbx_description
1 polymer ?
#
loop_
_entity_poly.entity_id
_entity_poly.type
_entity_poly.pdbx_seq_one_letter_code
_entity_poly.pdbx_strand_id
1 'polypeptide(L)'
;MLRANSDRRLGGLVTKLSLGRKEIALENPKHGILHSVGDGDENISTEKIAGTIAEGLGLETKEVNREQAQELLGFIGRVYGANIFATAKETKEKFGWQPKEIGLLEDIKLNYLHDGVETKMLV
;
A
#
# COMPACT_ATOMS: atom_id res chain seq x y z
N MET A 1 22.96 23.55 7.46
CA MET A 1 22.05 23.66 8.61
C MET A 1 20.74 24.29 8.16
N LEU A 2 19.73 23.48 7.82
CA LEU A 2 18.32 23.84 7.88
C LEU A 2 17.56 22.56 8.19
N ARG A 3 16.81 22.59 9.30
CA ARG A 3 16.08 21.48 9.90
C ARG A 3 14.60 21.82 9.83
N ALA A 4 13.82 21.04 9.10
CA ALA A 4 12.35 20.99 9.07
C ALA A 4 11.96 19.79 8.17
N ASN A 5 11.03 18.88 8.47
CA ASN A 5 10.04 18.77 9.51
C ASN A 5 9.70 17.28 9.67
N SER A 6 10.01 16.69 10.82
CA SER A 6 9.90 15.25 11.11
C SER A 6 8.48 14.77 11.40
N ASP A 7 7.45 15.35 10.77
CA ASP A 7 6.04 15.09 11.14
C ASP A 7 5.07 14.89 9.95
N ARG A 8 5.58 14.63 8.75
CA ARG A 8 4.74 14.16 7.63
C ARG A 8 4.81 12.64 7.53
N ARG A 9 4.10 11.97 8.44
CA ARG A 9 3.73 10.56 8.26
C ARG A 9 2.83 10.48 7.02
N LEU A 10 3.43 10.26 5.85
CA LEU A 10 2.71 9.99 4.61
C LEU A 10 1.89 8.71 4.83
N GLY A 11 0.57 8.88 4.93
CA GLY A 11 -0.37 7.81 5.23
C GLY A 11 -0.41 6.80 4.08
N GLY A 12 -0.58 5.54 4.43
CA GLY A 12 -0.43 4.44 3.49
C GLY A 12 -1.54 4.22 2.49
N LEU A 13 -1.23 3.48 1.43
CA LEU A 13 -2.23 2.94 0.53
C LEU A 13 -2.53 1.48 0.91
N VAL A 14 -3.80 1.09 0.96
CA VAL A 14 -4.19 -0.32 1.09
C VAL A 14 -4.29 -0.90 -0.31
N THR A 15 -3.27 -1.65 -0.73
CA THR A 15 -3.22 -2.26 -2.07
C THR A 15 -3.68 -3.72 -2.08
N LYS A 16 -3.76 -4.39 -0.92
CA LYS A 16 -4.11 -5.82 -0.83
C LYS A 16 -5.49 -6.01 -0.18
N LEU A 17 -6.46 -6.42 -1.01
CA LEU A 17 -7.74 -6.94 -0.55
C LEU A 17 -7.58 -8.44 -0.30
N SER A 18 -7.52 -8.87 0.96
CA SER A 18 -7.47 -10.31 1.28
C SER A 18 -8.76 -11.01 0.86
N LEU A 19 -8.63 -12.15 0.18
CA LEU A 19 -9.74 -12.94 -0.38
C LEU A 19 -10.77 -13.37 0.67
N GLY A 20 -10.37 -13.61 1.92
CA GLY A 20 -11.23 -14.12 3.00
C GLY A 20 -12.40 -13.21 3.41
N ARG A 21 -12.52 -12.01 2.81
CA ARG A 21 -13.65 -11.10 2.99
C ARG A 21 -14.90 -11.59 2.26
N LYS A 22 -14.75 -12.23 1.11
CA LYS A 22 -15.91 -12.56 0.26
C LYS A 22 -16.84 -13.53 1.00
N GLU A 23 -16.28 -14.53 1.66
CA GLU A 23 -17.03 -15.52 2.43
C GLU A 23 -17.74 -14.88 3.61
N ILE A 24 -17.04 -14.05 4.41
CA ILE A 24 -17.65 -13.33 5.54
C ILE A 24 -18.79 -12.41 5.08
N ALA A 25 -18.60 -11.71 3.96
CA ALA A 25 -19.58 -10.78 3.45
C ALA A 25 -20.83 -11.49 2.91
N LEU A 26 -20.65 -12.65 2.26
CA LEU A 26 -21.75 -13.47 1.75
C LEU A 26 -22.54 -14.12 2.88
N GLU A 27 -21.88 -14.53 3.97
CA GLU A 27 -22.52 -15.14 5.14
C GLU A 27 -23.25 -14.11 6.02
N ASN A 28 -22.93 -12.81 5.90
CA ASN A 28 -23.45 -11.76 6.79
C ASN A 28 -24.00 -10.54 6.04
N PRO A 29 -25.04 -10.67 5.20
CA PRO A 29 -25.51 -9.63 4.27
C PRO A 29 -26.01 -8.32 4.92
N LYS A 30 -26.15 -8.26 6.26
CA LYS A 30 -26.53 -7.06 7.03
C LYS A 30 -25.36 -6.44 7.81
N HIS A 31 -24.11 -6.61 7.38
CA HIS A 31 -22.97 -5.96 8.04
C HIS A 31 -22.73 -4.53 7.52
N GLY A 32 -22.08 -3.69 8.33
CA GLY A 32 -21.61 -2.35 7.93
C GLY A 32 -20.42 -2.38 6.97
N ILE A 33 -19.66 -1.29 6.90
CA ILE A 33 -18.43 -1.22 6.07
C ILE A 33 -17.36 -2.14 6.69
N LEU A 34 -16.85 -3.09 5.91
CA LEU A 34 -15.73 -3.97 6.30
C LEU A 34 -14.44 -3.55 5.60
N HIS A 35 -13.37 -3.39 6.37
CA HIS A 35 -12.03 -3.09 5.88
C HIS A 35 -11.16 -4.36 5.99
N SER A 36 -10.62 -4.80 4.85
CA SER A 36 -9.83 -6.03 4.76
C SER A 36 -8.38 -5.70 4.47
N VAL A 37 -7.71 -5.20 5.49
CA VAL A 37 -6.27 -4.92 5.48
C VAL A 37 -5.55 -5.98 6.30
N GLY A 38 -4.41 -6.46 5.79
CA GLY A 38 -3.59 -7.46 6.45
C GLY A 38 -2.91 -6.94 7.72
N ASP A 39 -2.38 -7.85 8.52
CA ASP A 39 -1.67 -7.52 9.75
C ASP A 39 -0.30 -7.00 9.41
N GLY A 40 0.03 -5.80 9.91
CA GLY A 40 1.23 -5.09 9.48
C GLY A 40 1.08 -4.34 8.13
N ASP A 41 -0.05 -4.51 7.43
CA ASP A 41 -0.37 -3.77 6.21
C ASP A 41 -1.21 -2.51 6.46
N GLU A 42 -1.59 -2.27 7.72
CA GLU A 42 -2.27 -1.05 8.13
C GLU A 42 -1.35 0.16 7.95
N ASN A 43 -1.76 1.08 7.09
CA ASN A 43 -1.09 2.37 6.88
C ASN A 43 0.34 2.27 6.30
N ILE A 44 0.63 1.29 5.43
CA ILE A 44 1.91 1.25 4.69
C ILE A 44 2.05 2.45 3.76
N SER A 45 2.95 3.38 4.09
CA SER A 45 3.19 4.59 3.29
C SER A 45 3.52 4.29 1.83
N THR A 46 3.05 5.14 0.92
CA THR A 46 3.44 5.12 -0.50
C THR A 46 4.96 5.11 -0.67
N GLU A 47 5.67 5.84 0.20
CA GLU A 47 7.13 5.88 0.25
C GLU A 47 7.74 4.49 0.49
N LYS A 48 7.21 3.71 1.44
CA LYS A 48 7.70 2.35 1.72
C LYS A 48 7.46 1.41 0.55
N ILE A 49 6.31 1.53 -0.13
CA ILE A 49 6.00 0.74 -1.32
C ILE A 49 6.99 1.09 -2.44
N ALA A 50 7.15 2.38 -2.75
CA ALA A 50 8.08 2.86 -3.77
C ALA A 50 9.53 2.46 -3.47
N GLY A 51 9.97 2.61 -2.21
CA GLY A 51 11.29 2.21 -1.76
C GLY A 51 11.52 0.71 -1.86
N THR A 52 10.53 -0.13 -1.51
CA THR A 52 10.63 -1.59 -1.63
C THR A 52 10.79 -2.04 -3.09
N ILE A 53 10.06 -1.41 -4.01
CA ILE A 53 10.16 -1.68 -5.44
C ILE A 53 11.53 -1.21 -5.97
N ALA A 54 11.93 0.02 -5.63
CA ALA A 54 13.18 0.61 -6.09
C ALA A 54 14.41 -0.18 -5.60
N GLU A 55 14.41 -0.60 -4.32
CA GLU A 55 15.44 -1.44 -3.72
C GLU A 55 15.63 -2.74 -4.51
N GLY A 56 14.54 -3.48 -4.78
CA GLY A 56 14.66 -4.76 -5.48
C GLY A 56 14.86 -4.64 -6.99
N LEU A 57 14.72 -3.45 -7.58
CA LEU A 57 15.08 -3.17 -8.98
C LEU A 57 16.43 -2.44 -9.14
N GLY A 58 17.10 -2.08 -8.03
CA GLY A 58 18.32 -1.27 -8.07
C GLY A 58 18.12 0.15 -8.60
N LEU A 59 16.95 0.74 -8.39
CA LEU A 59 16.58 2.08 -8.83
C LEU A 59 16.60 3.09 -7.67
N GLU A 60 16.70 4.38 -7.99
CA GLU A 60 16.53 5.46 -7.01
C GLU A 60 15.07 5.92 -6.95
N THR A 61 14.60 6.31 -5.76
CA THR A 61 13.31 6.97 -5.59
C THR A 61 13.44 8.48 -5.63
N LYS A 62 12.45 9.15 -6.23
CA LYS A 62 12.34 10.62 -6.21
C LYS A 62 11.15 11.05 -5.36
N GLU A 63 11.39 11.96 -4.41
CA GLU A 63 10.32 12.61 -3.68
C GLU A 63 9.59 13.62 -4.57
N VAL A 64 8.26 13.56 -4.54
CA VAL A 64 7.37 14.47 -5.26
C VAL A 64 6.20 14.87 -4.36
N ASN A 65 5.69 16.10 -4.52
CA ASN A 65 4.45 16.49 -3.85
C ASN A 65 3.22 15.89 -4.56
N ARG A 66 2.02 16.08 -3.99
CA ARG A 66 0.78 15.48 -4.50
C ARG A 66 0.46 15.97 -5.91
N GLU A 67 0.63 17.27 -6.16
CA GLU A 67 0.33 17.91 -7.44
C GLU A 67 1.26 17.36 -8.53
N GLN A 68 2.56 17.29 -8.24
CA GLN A 68 3.57 16.68 -9.10
C GLN A 68 3.32 15.19 -9.33
N ALA A 69 2.92 14.44 -8.30
CA ALA A 69 2.57 13.03 -8.44
C ALA A 69 1.40 12.86 -9.42
N GLN A 70 0.36 13.69 -9.31
CA GLN A 70 -0.77 13.68 -10.23
C GLN A 70 -0.37 14.07 -11.66
N GLU A 71 0.54 15.03 -11.84
CA GLU A 71 1.05 15.39 -13.17
C GLU A 71 1.87 14.25 -13.80
N LEU A 72 2.72 13.57 -13.02
CA LEU A 72 3.60 12.50 -13.50
C LEU A 72 2.89 11.18 -13.75
N LEU A 73 1.94 10.83 -12.88
CA LEU A 73 1.33 9.50 -12.83
C LEU A 73 -0.20 9.55 -13.06
N GLY A 74 -0.76 10.71 -13.35
CA GLY A 74 -2.19 10.90 -13.60
C GLY A 74 -3.05 10.42 -12.43
N PHE A 75 -4.02 9.57 -12.75
CA PHE A 75 -4.92 8.95 -11.77
C PHE A 75 -4.16 8.18 -10.68
N ILE A 76 -3.08 7.49 -11.04
CA ILE A 76 -2.27 6.71 -10.10
C ILE A 76 -1.58 7.64 -9.10
N GLY A 77 -1.07 8.78 -9.57
CA GLY A 77 -0.50 9.82 -8.71
C GLY A 77 -1.52 10.42 -7.74
N ARG A 78 -2.75 10.63 -8.21
CA ARG A 78 -3.85 11.09 -7.35
C ARG A 78 -4.17 10.11 -6.23
N VAL A 79 -4.19 8.81 -6.54
CA VAL A 79 -4.46 7.75 -5.55
C VAL A 79 -3.31 7.62 -4.55
N TYR A 80 -2.06 7.55 -5.03
CA TYR A 80 -0.87 7.45 -4.16
C TYR A 80 -0.56 8.71 -3.35
N GLY A 81 -1.03 9.88 -3.79
CA GLY A 81 -0.95 11.12 -3.03
C GLY A 81 -2.06 11.31 -1.99
N ALA A 82 -3.04 10.40 -1.94
CA ALA A 82 -4.13 10.45 -0.96
C ALA A 82 -3.70 9.77 0.35
N ASN A 83 -4.00 10.40 1.49
CA ASN A 83 -3.82 9.78 2.80
C ASN A 83 -5.07 8.94 3.13
N ILE A 84 -5.00 7.63 2.93
CA ILE A 84 -6.11 6.72 3.18
C ILE A 84 -5.77 5.86 4.39
N PHE A 85 -6.50 6.04 5.48
CA PHE A 85 -6.34 5.23 6.68
C PHE A 85 -7.38 4.12 6.68
N ALA A 86 -6.94 2.87 6.73
CA ALA A 86 -7.82 1.74 6.96
C ALA A 86 -7.25 0.85 8.07
N THR A 87 -8.15 0.29 8.86
CA THR A 87 -7.85 -0.69 9.90
C THR A 87 -8.83 -1.84 9.78
N ALA A 88 -8.36 -3.06 10.08
CA ALA A 88 -9.20 -4.24 10.11
C ALA A 88 -9.83 -4.49 11.48
N LYS A 89 -9.56 -3.65 12.50
CA LYS A 89 -9.97 -3.86 13.91
C LYS A 89 -11.44 -4.28 14.05
N GLU A 90 -12.36 -3.50 13.49
CA GLU A 90 -13.79 -3.78 13.59
C GLU A 90 -14.18 -5.09 12.89
N THR A 91 -13.54 -5.41 11.77
CA THR A 91 -13.80 -6.65 11.03
C THR A 91 -13.30 -7.86 11.81
N LYS A 92 -12.15 -7.76 12.48
CA LYS A 92 -11.62 -8.82 13.35
C LYS A 92 -12.48 -9.03 14.59
N GLU A 93 -12.84 -7.94 15.28
CA GLU A 93 -13.63 -7.99 16.52
C GLU A 93 -15.03 -8.58 16.27
N LYS A 94 -15.67 -8.24 15.15
CA LYS A 94 -17.02 -8.70 14.83
C LYS A 94 -17.09 -10.12 14.28
N PHE A 95 -16.09 -10.55 13.52
CA PHE A 95 -16.16 -11.79 12.74
C PHE A 95 -15.07 -12.81 13.09
N GLY A 96 -14.18 -12.50 14.03
CA GLY A 96 -13.02 -13.35 14.35
C GLY A 96 -12.05 -13.53 13.18
N TRP A 97 -12.15 -12.66 12.17
CA TRP A 97 -11.37 -12.76 10.94
C TRP A 97 -9.89 -12.51 11.21
N GLN A 98 -9.03 -13.21 10.48
CA GLN A 98 -7.58 -12.96 10.45
C GLN A 98 -7.08 -13.06 9.00
N PRO A 99 -6.13 -12.20 8.59
CA PRO A 99 -5.50 -12.30 7.29
C PRO A 99 -4.70 -13.60 7.18
N LYS A 100 -4.81 -14.26 6.02
CA LYS A 100 -4.10 -15.51 5.73
C LYS A 100 -2.85 -15.32 4.86
N GLU A 101 -2.77 -14.18 4.19
CA GLU A 101 -1.72 -13.86 3.25
C GLU A 101 -0.54 -13.20 3.95
N ILE A 102 0.66 -13.37 3.39
CA ILE A 102 1.84 -12.58 3.78
C ILE A 102 1.62 -11.08 3.51
N GLY A 103 2.32 -10.25 4.27
CA GLY A 103 2.21 -8.79 4.20
C GLY A 103 2.65 -8.23 2.85
N LEU A 104 2.12 -7.08 2.47
CA LEU A 104 2.32 -6.46 1.16
C LEU A 104 3.79 -6.29 0.79
N LEU A 105 4.62 -5.73 1.67
CA LEU A 105 6.02 -5.44 1.34
C LEU A 105 6.83 -6.74 1.15
N GLU A 106 6.52 -7.76 1.95
CA GLU A 106 7.11 -9.09 1.82
C GLU A 106 6.67 -9.76 0.53
N ASP A 107 5.39 -9.66 0.20
CA ASP A 107 4.81 -10.17 -1.05
C ASP A 107 5.47 -9.55 -2.28
N ILE A 108 5.65 -8.22 -2.30
CA ILE A 108 6.38 -7.49 -3.36
C ILE A 108 7.76 -8.11 -3.55
N LYS A 109 8.53 -8.27 -2.47
CA LYS A 109 9.91 -8.78 -2.50
C LYS A 109 10.00 -10.22 -3.01
N LEU A 110 9.06 -11.08 -2.61
CA LEU A 110 9.14 -12.52 -2.90
C LEU A 110 8.54 -12.89 -4.25
N ASN A 111 7.51 -12.18 -4.70
CA ASN A 111 6.66 -12.68 -5.79
C ASN A 111 6.57 -11.78 -7.02
N TYR A 112 6.99 -10.50 -6.95
CA TYR A 112 6.77 -9.55 -8.05
C TYR A 112 8.05 -8.96 -8.64
N LEU A 113 9.16 -8.97 -7.90
CA LEU A 113 10.46 -8.51 -8.39
C LEU A 113 11.21 -9.70 -8.99
N HIS A 114 11.22 -9.78 -10.32
CA HIS A 114 11.96 -10.78 -11.09
C HIS A 114 12.92 -10.08 -12.06
N ASP A 115 14.04 -10.72 -12.38
CA ASP A 115 15.23 -10.18 -13.05
C ASP A 115 15.03 -9.70 -14.52
N GLY A 116 13.81 -9.37 -14.95
CA GLY A 116 13.44 -9.14 -16.36
C GLY A 116 13.22 -7.68 -16.78
N VAL A 117 13.32 -6.69 -15.89
CA VAL A 117 13.17 -5.28 -16.30
C VAL A 117 14.52 -4.77 -16.82
N GLU A 118 14.83 -5.04 -18.09
CA GLU A 118 15.90 -4.32 -18.80
C GLU A 118 15.62 -2.82 -18.66
N THR A 119 16.36 -2.19 -17.77
CA THR A 119 16.24 -0.77 -17.49
C THR A 119 16.87 -0.05 -18.68
N LYS A 120 16.09 0.15 -19.74
CA LYS A 120 16.43 1.17 -20.75
C LYS A 120 16.42 2.49 -20.01
N MET A 121 17.61 2.92 -19.60
CA MET A 121 17.83 4.30 -19.17
C MET A 121 17.26 5.19 -20.26
N LEU A 122 16.16 5.88 -19.93
CA LEU A 122 15.66 6.97 -20.75
C LEU A 122 16.71 8.09 -20.64
N VAL A 123 17.59 8.13 -21.64
CA VAL A 123 18.47 9.27 -21.95
C VAL A 123 17.63 10.34 -22.64
#